data_AF-A0A239GKF7-F1
#
_entry.id   AF-A0A239GKF7-F1
#
_cell.length_a   1.000
_cell.length_b   1.000
_cell.length_c   1.000
_cell.angle_alpha   90.00
_cell.angle_beta   90.00
_cell.angle_gamma   90.00
#
_symmetry.space_group_name_H-M   'P 1'
#
loop_
_entity.id
_entity.type
_entity.pdbx_description
1 polymer ?
#
loop_
_entity_poly.entity_id
_entity_poly.type
_entity_poly.pdbx_seq_one_letter_code
_entity_poly.pdbx_strand_id
1 'polypeptide(L)'
;MGRNGDFDVDRAVDRAMDLFWRRGCTGTSLQDLLDVLSIGSLGFYAAFGSKEQFYRRALERCSALQAEDLVKILEHATEIRPAVRQVLAAMTEGDRADPSPGSPGAGEVTGNDAGLSPAERAVAALRKVESALAGALDRAKARGDLPPGKDPVELARFLTTFVQGLRILGRARLGRSFVEDALAVAMRALD
;
A
#
# COMPACT_ATOMS: atom_id res chain seq x y z
N MET A 1 -12.99 -31.88 25.66
CA MET A 1 -11.88 -30.90 25.57
C MET A 1 -11.55 -30.75 24.09
N GLY A 2 -12.13 -29.74 23.45
CA GLY A 2 -12.02 -29.53 22.00
C GLY A 2 -10.66 -28.94 21.64
N ARG A 3 -10.00 -29.57 20.67
CA ARG A 3 -8.72 -29.12 20.10
C ARG A 3 -8.94 -27.75 19.45
N ASN A 4 -8.41 -26.69 20.08
CA ASN A 4 -8.31 -25.37 19.46
C ASN A 4 -7.42 -25.51 18.22
N GLY A 5 -8.03 -25.56 17.04
CA GLY A 5 -7.31 -25.26 15.81
C GLY A 5 -6.82 -23.82 15.95
N ASP A 6 -5.51 -23.63 15.86
CA ASP A 6 -4.88 -22.32 15.93
C ASP A 6 -5.58 -21.40 14.92
N PHE A 7 -6.33 -20.44 15.43
CA PHE A 7 -6.98 -19.44 14.60
C PHE A 7 -5.89 -18.47 14.14
N ASP A 8 -5.43 -18.66 12.91
CA ASP A 8 -4.41 -17.80 12.30
C ASP A 8 -5.04 -16.43 11.96
N VAL A 9 -4.78 -15.49 12.85
CA VAL A 9 -5.22 -14.09 12.80
C VAL A 9 -4.79 -13.43 11.49
N ASP A 10 -3.59 -13.73 10.99
CA ASP A 10 -3.06 -13.12 9.77
C ASP A 10 -3.76 -13.67 8.53
N ARG A 11 -4.00 -14.99 8.47
CA ARG A 11 -4.82 -15.59 7.39
C ARG A 11 -6.26 -15.09 7.40
N ALA A 12 -6.82 -14.85 8.58
CA ALA A 12 -8.15 -14.28 8.71
C ALA A 12 -8.18 -12.86 8.12
N VAL A 13 -7.20 -12.03 8.48
CA VAL A 13 -7.05 -10.70 7.89
C VAL A 13 -6.89 -10.78 6.37
N ASP A 14 -6.05 -11.69 5.86
CA ASP A 14 -5.82 -11.86 4.42
C ASP A 14 -7.12 -12.19 3.66
N ARG A 15 -8.01 -13.03 4.21
CA ARG A 15 -9.33 -13.33 3.59
C ARG A 15 -10.27 -12.13 3.57
N ALA A 16 -10.24 -11.30 4.61
CA ALA A 16 -11.08 -10.11 4.65
C ALA A 16 -10.58 -8.99 3.72
N MET A 17 -9.30 -8.99 3.35
CA MET A 17 -8.77 -8.01 2.39
C MET A 17 -9.48 -8.10 1.04
N ASP A 18 -9.78 -9.30 0.55
CA ASP A 18 -10.52 -9.50 -0.71
C ASP A 18 -11.89 -8.82 -0.69
N LEU A 19 -12.54 -8.80 0.47
CA LEU A 19 -13.80 -8.11 0.68
C LEU A 19 -13.60 -6.58 0.68
N PHE A 20 -12.52 -6.09 1.32
CA PHE A 20 -12.16 -4.68 1.31
C PHE A 20 -11.79 -4.16 -0.08
N TRP A 21 -11.08 -4.95 -0.88
CA TRP A 21 -10.74 -4.61 -2.27
C TRP A 21 -11.99 -4.41 -3.14
N ARG A 22 -13.06 -5.17 -2.88
CA ARG A 22 -14.29 -5.14 -3.67
C ARG A 22 -15.30 -4.10 -3.20
N ARG A 23 -15.40 -3.86 -1.89
CA ARG A 23 -16.49 -3.09 -1.27
C ARG A 23 -16.03 -1.85 -0.51
N GLY A 24 -14.72 -1.67 -0.34
CA GLY A 24 -14.16 -0.66 0.56
C GLY A 24 -14.38 -1.02 2.04
N CYS A 25 -13.67 -0.29 2.90
CA CYS A 25 -13.69 -0.48 4.36
C CYS A 25 -15.08 -0.17 4.95
N THR A 26 -15.67 0.95 4.53
CA THR A 26 -16.99 1.45 5.00
C THR A 26 -18.17 0.63 4.47
N GLY A 27 -18.02 -0.03 3.31
CA GLY A 27 -19.05 -0.89 2.70
C GLY A 27 -19.12 -2.31 3.27
N THR A 28 -18.27 -2.65 4.25
CA THR A 28 -18.18 -3.99 4.83
C THR A 28 -18.90 -4.04 6.18
N SER A 29 -19.91 -4.92 6.33
CA SER A 29 -20.58 -5.12 7.62
C SER A 29 -19.81 -6.12 8.51
N LEU A 30 -20.13 -6.14 9.82
CA LEU A 30 -19.60 -7.19 10.70
C LEU A 30 -20.04 -8.58 10.24
N GLN A 31 -21.26 -8.69 9.71
CA GLN A 31 -21.80 -9.97 9.27
C GLN A 31 -21.05 -10.51 8.05
N ASP A 32 -20.71 -9.64 7.08
CA ASP A 32 -19.86 -10.03 5.95
C ASP A 32 -18.48 -10.53 6.43
N LEU A 33 -17.91 -9.91 7.47
CA LEU A 33 -16.65 -10.36 8.06
C LEU A 33 -16.80 -11.73 8.73
N LEU A 34 -17.84 -11.95 9.51
CA LEU A 34 -18.09 -13.24 10.15
C LEU A 34 -18.25 -14.36 9.12
N ASP A 35 -18.96 -14.08 8.02
CA ASP A 35 -19.18 -15.03 6.93
C ASP A 35 -17.86 -15.38 6.21
N VAL A 36 -17.07 -14.38 5.83
CA VAL A 36 -15.76 -14.57 5.16
C VAL A 36 -14.74 -15.27 6.06
N LEU A 37 -14.73 -14.93 7.35
CA LEU A 37 -13.84 -15.52 8.33
C LEU A 37 -14.31 -16.90 8.81
N SER A 38 -15.57 -17.24 8.55
CA SER A 38 -16.24 -18.46 9.02
C SER A 38 -16.13 -18.62 10.54
N ILE A 39 -16.33 -17.53 11.28
CA ILE A 39 -16.30 -17.49 12.76
C ILE A 39 -17.56 -16.85 13.33
N GLY A 40 -17.90 -17.22 14.56
CA GLY A 40 -18.97 -16.56 15.31
C GLY A 40 -18.53 -15.21 15.90
N SER A 41 -19.50 -14.34 16.19
CA SER A 41 -19.28 -13.00 16.78
C SER A 41 -18.39 -13.03 18.02
N LEU A 42 -18.63 -13.95 18.95
CA LEU A 42 -17.82 -14.10 20.16
C LEU A 42 -16.34 -14.45 19.84
N GLY A 43 -16.11 -15.28 18.82
CA GLY A 43 -14.76 -15.63 18.36
C GLY A 43 -14.05 -14.48 17.67
N PHE A 44 -14.78 -13.67 16.89
CA PHE A 44 -14.26 -12.45 16.29
C PHE A 44 -13.78 -11.45 17.36
N TYR A 45 -14.65 -11.13 18.33
CA TYR A 45 -14.28 -10.19 19.38
C TYR A 45 -13.19 -10.75 20.31
N ALA A 46 -13.15 -12.07 20.54
CA ALA A 46 -12.06 -12.70 21.28
C ALA A 46 -10.70 -12.62 20.55
N ALA A 47 -10.69 -12.73 19.22
CA ALA A 47 -9.46 -12.69 18.42
C ALA A 47 -8.98 -11.27 18.10
N PHE A 48 -9.90 -10.34 17.89
CA PHE A 48 -9.61 -9.01 17.34
C PHE A 48 -9.99 -7.84 18.25
N GLY A 49 -10.67 -8.09 19.37
CA GLY A 49 -11.07 -7.08 20.35
C GLY A 49 -12.22 -6.20 19.87
N SER A 50 -12.07 -5.53 18.73
CA SER A 50 -13.11 -4.71 18.11
C SER A 50 -13.06 -4.74 16.59
N LYS A 51 -14.18 -4.36 15.95
CA LYS A 51 -14.25 -4.21 14.49
C LYS A 51 -13.20 -3.22 13.98
N GLU A 52 -13.00 -2.11 14.70
CA GLU A 52 -12.03 -1.07 14.39
C GLU A 52 -10.57 -1.58 14.47
N GLN A 53 -10.24 -2.35 15.51
CA GLN A 53 -8.92 -2.97 15.64
C GLN A 53 -8.64 -3.97 14.52
N PHE A 54 -9.65 -4.74 14.11
CA PHE A 54 -9.59 -5.61 12.94
C PHE A 54 -9.30 -4.82 11.66
N TYR A 55 -10.07 -3.76 11.41
CA TYR A 55 -9.87 -2.90 10.24
C TYR A 55 -8.48 -2.29 10.19
N ARG A 56 -7.97 -1.78 11.32
CA ARG A 56 -6.62 -1.23 11.41
C ARG A 56 -5.58 -2.27 11.00
N ARG A 57 -5.64 -3.47 11.58
CA ARG A 57 -4.72 -4.57 11.24
C ARG A 57 -4.81 -4.94 9.76
N ALA A 58 -6.01 -4.95 9.20
CA ALA A 58 -6.21 -5.26 7.79
C ALA A 58 -5.69 -4.17 6.84
N LEU A 59 -5.85 -2.89 7.17
CA LEU A 59 -5.27 -1.79 6.40
C LEU A 59 -3.74 -1.80 6.45
N GLU A 60 -3.17 -2.08 7.62
CA GLU A 60 -1.72 -2.22 7.81
C GLU A 60 -1.17 -3.39 6.99
N ARG A 61 -1.82 -4.56 7.07
CA ARG A 61 -1.47 -5.76 6.30
C ARG A 61 -1.59 -5.51 4.79
N CYS A 62 -2.68 -4.89 4.35
CA CYS A 62 -2.91 -4.55 2.95
C CYS A 62 -1.83 -3.59 2.42
N SER A 63 -1.46 -2.58 3.20
CA SER A 63 -0.40 -1.62 2.83
C SER A 63 0.97 -2.31 2.73
N ALA A 64 1.27 -3.24 3.65
CA ALA A 64 2.51 -4.00 3.63
C ALA A 64 2.61 -4.93 2.42
N LEU A 65 1.53 -5.65 2.09
CA LEU A 65 1.47 -6.53 0.92
C LEU A 65 1.55 -5.76 -0.39
N GLN A 66 0.85 -4.62 -0.49
CA GLN A 66 1.02 -3.72 -1.64
C GLN A 66 2.47 -3.28 -1.79
N ALA A 67 3.13 -2.85 -0.72
CA ALA A 67 4.54 -2.48 -0.76
C ALA A 67 5.43 -3.66 -1.23
N GLU A 68 5.17 -4.88 -0.77
CA GLU A 68 5.88 -6.08 -1.20
C GLU A 68 5.68 -6.39 -2.69
N ASP A 69 4.46 -6.26 -3.21
CA ASP A 69 4.20 -6.51 -4.63
C ASP A 69 4.84 -5.45 -5.52
N LEU A 70 4.86 -4.19 -5.10
CA LEU A 70 5.61 -3.13 -5.79
C LEU A 70 7.12 -3.41 -5.81
N VAL A 71 7.67 -3.86 -4.68
CA VAL A 71 9.08 -4.27 -4.58
C VAL A 71 9.37 -5.43 -5.54
N LYS A 72 8.52 -6.47 -5.57
CA LYS A 72 8.70 -7.61 -6.50
C LYS A 72 8.71 -7.17 -7.96
N ILE A 73 7.84 -6.23 -8.35
CA ILE A 73 7.82 -5.68 -9.73
C ILE A 73 9.18 -5.07 -10.09
N LEU A 74 9.78 -4.29 -9.17
CA LEU A 74 11.07 -3.63 -9.39
C LEU A 74 12.26 -4.61 -9.35
N GLU A 75 12.20 -5.62 -8.50
CA GLU A 75 13.23 -6.66 -8.38
C GLU A 75 13.33 -7.53 -9.63
N HIS A 76 12.19 -7.91 -10.22
CA HIS A 76 12.12 -8.80 -11.38
C HIS A 76 12.04 -8.05 -12.72
N ALA A 77 12.18 -6.73 -12.72
CA ALA A 77 12.09 -5.90 -13.91
C ALA A 77 13.25 -6.16 -14.89
N THR A 78 12.94 -6.63 -16.08
CA THR A 78 13.88 -6.69 -17.22
C THR A 78 14.11 -5.29 -17.79
N GLU A 79 13.02 -4.53 -17.98
CA GLU A 79 13.05 -3.15 -18.45
C GLU A 79 12.64 -2.20 -17.32
N ILE A 80 13.49 -1.21 -17.02
CA ILE A 80 13.27 -0.34 -15.85
C ILE A 80 12.11 0.64 -16.05
N ARG A 81 11.99 1.23 -17.25
CA ARG A 81 10.99 2.25 -17.56
C ARG A 81 9.55 1.75 -17.38
N PRO A 82 9.12 0.62 -17.98
CA PRO A 82 7.77 0.11 -17.78
C PRO A 82 7.52 -0.30 -16.34
N ALA A 83 8.51 -0.86 -15.64
CA ALA A 83 8.37 -1.25 -14.23
C ALA A 83 8.16 -0.03 -13.32
N VAL A 84 8.95 1.03 -13.48
CA VAL A 84 8.79 2.29 -12.72
C VAL A 84 7.41 2.90 -13.00
N ARG A 85 6.99 2.97 -14.28
CA ARG A 85 5.67 3.47 -14.64
C ARG A 85 4.54 2.66 -13.98
N GLN A 86 4.66 1.33 -13.98
CA GLN A 86 3.69 0.44 -13.36
C GLN A 86 3.58 0.67 -11.85
N VAL A 87 4.72 0.79 -11.15
CA VAL A 87 4.75 1.03 -9.70
C VAL A 87 4.12 2.38 -9.36
N LEU A 88 4.51 3.45 -10.05
CA LEU A 88 3.97 4.79 -9.78
C LEU A 88 2.46 4.86 -10.08
N ALA A 89 2.00 4.20 -11.15
CA ALA A 89 0.58 4.09 -11.46
C ALA A 89 -0.18 3.33 -10.35
N ALA A 90 0.33 2.17 -9.92
CA ALA A 90 -0.28 1.37 -8.86
C ALA A 90 -0.38 2.15 -7.53
N MET A 91 0.65 2.93 -7.19
CA MET A 91 0.63 3.80 -6.00
C MET A 91 -0.43 4.91 -6.07
N THR A 92 -0.86 5.34 -7.26
CA THR A 92 -1.90 6.36 -7.42
C THR A 92 -3.32 5.80 -7.53
N GLU A 93 -3.49 4.58 -8.06
CA GLU A 93 -4.81 3.95 -8.19
C GLU A 93 -5.31 3.36 -6.86
N GLY A 94 -4.40 2.86 -6.00
CA GLY A 94 -4.75 2.33 -4.68
C GLY A 94 -5.49 3.32 -3.77
N ASP A 95 -5.29 4.62 -3.97
CA ASP A 95 -5.98 5.69 -3.24
C ASP A 95 -7.35 6.07 -3.82
N ARG A 96 -7.62 5.74 -5.09
CA ARG A 96 -8.90 6.05 -5.74
C ARG A 96 -9.99 5.05 -5.41
N ALA A 97 -9.61 3.84 -5.02
CA ALA A 97 -10.54 2.78 -4.64
C ALA A 97 -11.29 3.06 -3.32
N ASP A 98 -10.84 4.05 -2.53
CA ASP A 98 -11.56 4.51 -1.33
C ASP A 98 -11.96 6.01 -1.43
N PRO A 99 -13.09 6.32 -2.08
CA PRO A 99 -13.58 7.70 -2.22
C PRO A 99 -14.42 8.15 -1.01
N SER A 100 -14.36 7.48 0.14
CA SER A 100 -15.27 7.76 1.25
C SER A 100 -14.82 9.02 2.01
N PRO A 101 -15.62 10.12 2.01
CA PRO A 101 -15.28 11.41 2.65
C PRO A 101 -15.40 11.37 4.19
N GLY A 102 -15.14 10.22 4.80
CA GLY A 102 -15.39 9.97 6.22
C GLY A 102 -14.49 8.89 6.82
N SER A 103 -13.39 8.51 6.16
CA SER A 103 -12.32 7.83 6.90
C SER A 103 -11.81 8.81 7.95
N PRO A 104 -11.74 8.46 9.24
CA PRO A 104 -10.90 9.18 10.18
C PRO A 104 -9.48 9.11 9.63
N GLY A 105 -9.10 10.15 8.90
CA GLY A 105 -7.75 10.33 8.44
C GLY A 105 -6.91 10.59 9.67
N ALA A 106 -5.98 9.70 9.96
CA ALA A 106 -4.70 10.01 10.60
C ALA A 106 -4.73 10.83 11.91
N GLY A 107 -5.85 10.92 12.60
CA GLY A 107 -6.02 11.63 13.85
C GLY A 107 -6.79 10.75 14.82
N GLU A 108 -6.14 10.44 15.94
CA GLU A 108 -6.80 9.95 17.17
C GLU A 108 -7.28 8.49 17.16
N VAL A 109 -6.32 7.54 17.10
CA VAL A 109 -6.45 6.32 17.91
C VAL A 109 -5.10 6.03 18.57
N THR A 110 -4.97 6.48 19.82
CA THR A 110 -3.89 6.16 20.75
C THR A 110 -4.01 4.69 21.19
N GLY A 111 -3.69 3.77 20.28
CA GLY A 111 -3.49 2.35 20.58
C GLY A 111 -2.01 2.06 20.71
N ASN A 112 -1.44 2.33 21.89
CA ASN A 112 -0.08 1.95 22.27
C ASN A 112 0.00 0.43 22.49
N ASP A 113 -0.10 -0.35 21.41
CA ASP A 113 0.37 -1.73 21.39
C ASP A 113 1.85 -1.68 20.99
N ALA A 114 2.74 -2.19 21.86
CA ALA A 114 4.20 -2.11 21.73
C ALA A 114 4.70 -2.33 20.29
N GLY A 115 5.09 -1.24 19.63
CA GLY A 115 5.52 -1.21 18.23
C GLY A 115 5.53 0.21 17.66
N LEU A 116 5.94 0.36 16.40
CA LEU A 116 5.92 1.63 15.66
C LEU A 116 4.51 2.25 15.66
N SER A 117 4.39 3.57 15.68
CA SER A 117 3.15 4.28 15.41
C SER A 117 2.66 4.04 13.96
N PRO A 118 1.37 4.27 13.65
CA PRO A 118 0.86 4.16 12.28
C PRO A 118 1.65 5.02 11.27
N ALA A 119 2.06 6.22 11.67
CA ALA A 119 2.89 7.09 10.86
C ALA A 119 4.27 6.50 10.59
N GLU A 120 4.93 5.94 11.62
CA GLU A 120 6.23 5.29 11.46
C GLU A 120 6.16 4.04 10.58
N ARG A 121 5.08 3.26 10.66
CA ARG A 121 4.85 2.13 9.74
C ARG A 121 4.69 2.59 8.30
N ALA A 122 3.92 3.64 8.06
CA ALA A 122 3.75 4.20 6.73
C ALA A 122 5.09 4.70 6.16
N VAL A 123 5.89 5.40 6.97
CA VAL A 123 7.24 5.83 6.60
C VAL A 123 8.16 4.65 6.30
N ALA A 124 8.10 3.57 7.09
CA ALA A 124 8.89 2.37 6.85
C ALA A 124 8.51 1.68 5.52
N ALA A 125 7.22 1.57 5.21
CA ALA A 125 6.75 1.01 3.94
C ALA A 125 7.21 1.87 2.74
N LEU A 126 7.13 3.19 2.85
CA LEU A 126 7.63 4.12 1.83
C LEU A 126 9.14 3.97 1.60
N ARG A 127 9.93 3.88 2.68
CA ARG A 127 11.38 3.66 2.60
C ARG A 127 11.75 2.34 1.94
N LYS A 128 10.93 1.29 2.14
CA LYS A 128 11.12 -0.02 1.50
C LYS A 128 10.93 0.10 -0.03
N VAL A 129 9.89 0.80 -0.47
CA VAL A 129 9.65 1.05 -1.91
C VAL A 129 10.73 1.96 -2.51
N GLU A 130 11.13 3.04 -1.82
CA GLU A 130 12.22 3.93 -2.26
C GLU A 130 13.54 3.15 -2.44
N SER A 131 13.90 2.31 -1.46
CA SER A 131 15.10 1.48 -1.52
C SER A 131 15.06 0.50 -2.70
N ALA A 132 13.92 -0.15 -2.93
CA ALA A 132 13.75 -1.07 -4.06
C ALA A 132 13.83 -0.35 -5.41
N LEU A 133 13.29 0.87 -5.49
CA LEU A 133 13.36 1.72 -6.68
C LEU A 133 14.81 2.14 -6.96
N ALA A 134 15.55 2.57 -5.94
CA ALA A 134 16.96 2.90 -6.06
C ALA A 134 17.78 1.70 -6.54
N GLY A 135 17.56 0.51 -5.97
CA GLY A 135 18.24 -0.72 -6.39
C GLY A 135 17.91 -1.12 -7.83
N ALA A 136 16.66 -0.93 -8.27
CA ALA A 136 16.27 -1.22 -9.65
C ALA A 136 16.89 -0.23 -10.65
N LEU A 137 16.93 1.06 -10.29
CA LEU A 137 17.59 2.09 -11.09
C LEU A 137 19.11 1.87 -11.14
N ASP A 138 19.75 1.43 -10.06
CA ASP A 138 21.18 1.10 -10.04
C ASP A 138 21.50 -0.06 -10.99
N ARG A 139 20.71 -1.14 -10.94
CA ARG A 139 20.83 -2.25 -11.91
C ARG A 139 20.65 -1.77 -13.35
N ALA A 140 19.71 -0.86 -13.60
CA ALA A 140 19.48 -0.30 -14.93
C ALA A 140 20.64 0.58 -15.41
N LYS A 141 21.23 1.37 -14.51
CA LYS A 141 22.45 2.15 -14.80
C LYS A 141 23.62 1.24 -15.15
N ALA A 142 23.81 0.14 -14.41
CA ALA A 142 24.84 -0.84 -14.70
C ALA A 142 24.69 -1.52 -16.09
N ARG A 143 23.45 -1.61 -16.62
CA ARG A 143 23.17 -2.12 -17.97
C ARG A 143 23.26 -1.07 -19.08
N GLY A 144 23.40 0.22 -18.73
CA GLY A 144 23.38 1.32 -19.69
C GLY A 144 21.97 1.80 -20.08
N ASP A 145 20.94 1.38 -19.36
CA ASP A 145 19.54 1.80 -19.60
C ASP A 145 19.24 3.20 -19.03
N LEU A 146 20.19 3.79 -18.29
CA LEU A 146 20.11 5.12 -17.67
C LEU A 146 21.33 5.98 -18.06
N PRO A 147 21.15 7.29 -18.27
CA PRO A 147 22.26 8.20 -18.53
C PRO A 147 23.30 8.21 -17.40
N PRO A 148 24.60 8.34 -17.71
CA PRO A 148 25.67 8.21 -16.72
C PRO A 148 25.62 9.27 -15.60
N GLY A 149 25.05 10.45 -15.89
CA GLY A 149 24.91 11.55 -14.94
C GLY A 149 23.74 11.44 -13.96
N LYS A 150 22.91 10.40 -14.05
CA LYS A 150 21.77 10.22 -13.16
C LYS A 150 22.16 9.43 -11.92
N ASP A 151 21.85 9.94 -10.74
CA ASP A 151 21.99 9.23 -9.48
C ASP A 151 20.71 8.40 -9.20
N PRO A 152 20.81 7.06 -9.08
CA PRO A 152 19.67 6.19 -8.79
C PRO A 152 18.92 6.54 -7.50
N VAL A 153 19.63 6.96 -6.46
CA VAL A 153 19.06 7.31 -5.15
C VAL A 153 18.30 8.64 -5.25
N GLU A 154 18.88 9.65 -5.92
CA GLU A 154 18.20 10.94 -6.12
C GLU A 154 16.92 10.77 -6.95
N LEU A 155 16.97 9.96 -8.02
CA LEU A 155 15.81 9.64 -8.84
C LEU A 155 14.75 8.89 -8.03
N ALA A 156 15.13 7.91 -7.23
CA ALA A 156 14.19 7.16 -6.39
C ALA A 156 13.47 8.06 -5.38
N ARG A 157 14.20 8.98 -4.73
CA ARG A 157 13.64 9.99 -3.84
C ARG A 157 12.68 10.91 -4.56
N PHE A 158 13.09 11.47 -5.69
CA PHE A 158 12.24 12.33 -6.51
C PHE A 158 10.93 11.64 -6.88
N LEU A 159 10.99 10.43 -7.45
CA LEU A 159 9.80 9.70 -7.89
C LEU A 159 8.89 9.33 -6.71
N THR A 160 9.47 8.92 -5.59
CA THR A 160 8.71 8.58 -4.37
C THR A 160 8.01 9.82 -3.80
N THR A 161 8.71 10.95 -3.68
CA THR A 161 8.10 12.21 -3.20
C THR A 161 7.03 12.72 -4.17
N PHE A 162 7.30 12.67 -5.47
CA PHE A 162 6.38 13.10 -6.52
C PHE A 162 5.06 12.32 -6.46
N VAL A 163 5.13 10.98 -6.35
CA VAL A 163 3.91 10.15 -6.31
C VAL A 163 3.13 10.37 -5.02
N GLN A 164 3.78 10.66 -3.88
CA GLN A 164 3.04 11.05 -2.66
C GLN A 164 2.30 12.38 -2.83
N GLY A 165 2.93 13.38 -3.47
CA GLY A 165 2.25 14.63 -3.82
C GLY A 165 1.03 14.38 -4.73
N LEU A 166 1.20 13.50 -5.72
CA LEU A 166 0.12 13.14 -6.65
C LEU A 166 -1.01 12.36 -5.98
N ARG A 167 -0.71 11.54 -4.96
CA ARG A 167 -1.71 10.86 -4.13
C ARG A 167 -2.56 11.84 -3.32
N ILE A 168 -1.93 12.85 -2.73
CA ILE A 168 -2.63 13.93 -1.99
C ILE A 168 -3.53 14.73 -2.94
N LEU A 169 -2.99 15.15 -4.09
CA LEU A 169 -3.72 15.96 -5.07
C LEU A 169 -4.77 15.17 -5.86
N GLY A 170 -4.54 13.88 -6.11
CA GLY A 170 -5.49 12.98 -6.79
C GLY A 170 -6.79 12.80 -6.01
N ARG A 171 -6.72 12.83 -4.66
CA ARG A 171 -7.90 12.87 -3.78
C ARG A 171 -8.71 14.17 -3.93
N ALA A 172 -8.08 15.26 -4.36
CA ALA A 172 -8.75 16.53 -4.69
C ALA A 172 -9.51 16.51 -6.04
N ARG A 173 -9.76 15.32 -6.61
CA ARG A 173 -10.57 15.08 -7.82
C ARG A 173 -10.00 15.68 -9.12
N LEU A 174 -8.67 15.75 -9.25
CA LEU A 174 -8.04 16.26 -10.48
C LEU A 174 -8.19 15.35 -11.72
N GLY A 175 -8.89 14.22 -11.61
CA GLY A 175 -9.22 13.34 -12.74
C GLY A 175 -8.07 12.41 -13.17
N ARG A 176 -8.39 11.44 -14.04
CA ARG A 176 -7.44 10.42 -14.53
C ARG A 176 -6.33 11.04 -15.40
N SER A 177 -6.71 11.95 -16.29
CA SER A 177 -5.79 12.64 -17.20
C SER A 177 -4.70 13.42 -16.48
N PHE A 178 -5.04 14.16 -15.41
CA PHE A 178 -4.04 14.90 -14.62
C PHE A 178 -2.93 13.99 -14.06
N VAL A 179 -3.31 12.83 -13.54
CA VAL A 179 -2.35 11.86 -12.99
C VAL A 179 -1.49 11.26 -14.10
N GLU A 180 -2.08 10.94 -15.25
CA GLU A 180 -1.35 10.40 -16.40
C GLU A 180 -0.35 11.41 -16.98
N ASP A 181 -0.76 12.68 -17.13
CA ASP A 181 0.11 13.76 -17.62
C ASP A 181 1.26 14.03 -16.65
N ALA A 182 0.97 14.13 -15.36
CA ALA A 182 1.96 14.32 -14.30
C ALA A 182 2.96 13.15 -14.28
N LEU A 183 2.46 11.91 -14.37
CA LEU A 183 3.31 10.71 -14.42
C LEU A 183 4.20 10.70 -15.66
N ALA A 184 3.66 11.07 -16.83
CA ALA A 184 4.43 11.13 -18.07
C ALA A 184 5.61 12.11 -17.98
N VAL A 185 5.42 13.25 -17.32
CA VAL A 185 6.51 14.22 -17.07
C VAL A 185 7.54 13.65 -16.10
N ALA A 186 7.12 13.01 -15.00
CA ALA A 186 8.04 12.38 -14.06
C ALA A 186 8.90 11.28 -14.71
N MET A 187 8.34 10.52 -15.66
CA MET A 187 9.07 9.50 -16.39
C MET A 187 10.21 10.08 -17.26
N ARG A 188 10.12 11.33 -17.70
CA ARG A 188 11.22 12.01 -18.42
C ARG A 188 12.43 12.28 -17.53
N ALA A 189 12.30 12.20 -16.21
CA ALA A 189 13.45 12.26 -15.32
C ALA A 189 14.41 11.07 -15.52
N LEU A 190 13.96 9.98 -16.16
CA LEU A 190 14.79 8.83 -16.53
C LEU A 190 15.49 8.99 -17.90
N ASP A 191 15.20 10.08 -18.64
CA ASP A 191 15.85 10.43 -19.92
C ASP A 191 17.21 11.10 -19.73
#